data_AF-A0A7W1CXI3-F1
#
_entry.id   AF-A0A7W1CXI3-F1
#
_cell.length_a   1.000
_cell.length_b   1.000
_cell.length_c   1.000
_cell.angle_alpha   90.00
_cell.angle_beta   90.00
_cell.angle_gamma   90.00
#
_symmetry.space_group_name_H-M   'P 1'
#
loop_
_entity.id
_entity.type
_entity.pdbx_description
1 polymer ?
#
loop_
_entity_poly.entity_id
_entity_poly.type
_entity_poly.pdbx_seq_one_letter_code
_entity_poly.pdbx_strand_id
1 'polypeptide(L)'
;GYEAVLPLIEDLVLEDARKSPLARARLRGIRRKREMLDAEGGTVGTIEAAQILGGISKQAVDKRRKRGTILAMPKGGGEYAFPLWQFAENTRDGLLPGLARVLRSFSVENPWMQAEFMLAPNARLGGKKPLNALRDGEVGASALAASAYGVHGAE
;
A
#
# COMPACT_ATOMS: atom_id res chain seq x y z
N GLY A 1 -9.58 -14.15 -6.25
CA GLY A 1 -8.41 -13.36 -5.83
C GLY A 1 -8.33 -13.25 -4.31
N TYR A 2 -7.18 -12.85 -3.77
CA TYR A 2 -6.86 -12.78 -2.33
C TYR A 2 -7.94 -12.20 -1.42
N GLU A 3 -8.67 -11.15 -1.83
CA GLU A 3 -9.78 -10.56 -1.04
C GLU A 3 -10.94 -11.52 -0.79
N ALA A 4 -11.25 -12.42 -1.72
CA ALA A 4 -12.28 -13.43 -1.52
C ALA A 4 -11.83 -14.53 -0.56
N VAL A 5 -10.52 -14.73 -0.42
CA VAL A 5 -9.91 -15.79 0.39
C VAL A 5 -9.50 -15.28 1.77
N LEU A 6 -9.25 -13.98 1.93
CA LEU A 6 -8.89 -13.34 3.20
C LEU A 6 -9.92 -13.62 4.31
N PRO A 7 -11.24 -13.46 4.11
CA PRO A 7 -12.24 -13.80 5.13
C PRO A 7 -12.19 -15.27 5.54
N LEU A 8 -12.03 -16.19 4.58
CA LEU A 8 -11.94 -17.63 4.85
C LEU A 8 -10.67 -17.98 5.65
N ILE A 9 -9.54 -17.34 5.33
CA ILE A 9 -8.30 -17.50 6.10
C ILE A 9 -8.47 -16.90 7.49
N GLU A 10 -9.13 -15.75 7.60
CA GLU A 10 -9.38 -15.08 8.88
C GLU A 10 -10.21 -15.98 9.81
N ASP A 11 -11.30 -16.56 9.31
CA ASP A 11 -12.17 -17.48 10.04
C ASP A 11 -11.40 -18.73 10.49
N LEU A 12 -10.61 -19.33 9.60
CA LEU A 12 -9.77 -20.49 9.94
C LEU A 12 -8.73 -20.15 11.02
N VAL A 13 -8.10 -18.98 10.95
CA VAL A 13 -7.13 -18.53 11.95
C VAL A 13 -7.83 -18.12 13.26
N LEU A 14 -9.08 -17.66 13.21
CA LEU A 14 -9.87 -17.30 14.40
C LEU A 14 -10.10 -18.51 15.31
N GLU A 15 -10.40 -19.67 14.73
CA GLU A 15 -10.58 -20.93 15.46
C GLU A 15 -9.29 -21.34 16.21
N ASP A 16 -8.14 -21.16 15.57
CA ASP A 16 -6.82 -21.49 16.13
C ASP A 16 -6.29 -20.42 17.10
N ALA A 17 -6.64 -19.15 16.89
CA ALA A 17 -6.25 -18.00 17.71
C ALA A 17 -6.74 -18.10 19.17
N ARG A 18 -7.83 -18.85 19.41
CA ARG A 18 -8.30 -19.16 20.77
C ARG A 18 -7.31 -20.02 21.55
N LYS A 19 -6.45 -20.78 20.87
CA LYS A 19 -5.58 -21.80 21.45
C LYS A 19 -4.09 -21.44 21.42
N SER A 20 -3.68 -20.43 20.64
CA SER A 20 -2.24 -20.11 20.47
C SER A 20 -1.94 -18.59 20.34
N PRO A 21 -0.92 -18.07 21.06
CA PRO A 21 -0.41 -16.71 20.85
C PRO A 21 0.05 -16.41 19.42
N LEU A 22 0.64 -17.39 18.73
CA LEU A 22 1.10 -17.24 17.35
C LEU A 22 -0.08 -17.07 16.38
N ALA A 23 -1.14 -17.84 16.58
CA ALA A 23 -2.36 -17.71 15.79
C ALA A 23 -3.04 -16.35 15.99
N ARG A 24 -3.01 -15.79 17.22
CA ARG A 24 -3.45 -14.40 17.47
C ARG A 24 -2.60 -13.37 16.72
N ALA A 25 -1.27 -13.54 16.70
CA ALA A 25 -0.39 -12.65 15.95
C ALA A 25 -0.67 -12.71 14.44
N ARG A 26 -0.88 -13.92 13.90
CA ARG A 26 -1.25 -14.13 12.50
C ARG A 26 -2.57 -13.47 12.15
N LEU A 27 -3.59 -13.62 13.01
CA LEU A 27 -4.90 -12.98 12.84
C LEU A 27 -4.78 -11.46 12.78
N ARG A 28 -4.01 -10.86 13.70
CA ARG A 28 -3.73 -9.41 13.67
C ARG A 28 -3.09 -8.98 12.35
N GLY A 29 -2.12 -9.74 11.86
CA GLY A 29 -1.47 -9.46 10.58
C GLY A 29 -2.44 -9.53 9.38
N ILE A 30 -3.35 -10.51 9.37
CA ILE A 30 -4.38 -10.66 8.32
C ILE A 30 -5.33 -9.46 8.34
N ARG A 31 -5.86 -9.10 9.52
CA ARG A 31 -6.76 -7.95 9.70
C ARG A 31 -6.10 -6.65 9.26
N ARG A 32 -4.86 -6.43 9.70
CA ARG A 32 -4.08 -5.24 9.33
C ARG A 32 -3.90 -5.11 7.83
N LYS A 33 -3.64 -6.22 7.13
CA LYS A 33 -3.56 -6.24 5.65
C LYS A 33 -4.90 -5.91 5.00
N ARG A 34 -6.00 -6.45 5.52
CA ARG A 34 -7.34 -6.13 5.04
C ARG A 34 -7.68 -4.65 5.22
N GLU A 35 -7.42 -4.08 6.39
CA GLU A 35 -7.61 -2.64 6.65
C GLU A 35 -6.83 -1.77 5.66
N MET A 36 -5.61 -2.15 5.29
CA MET A 36 -4.82 -1.41 4.30
C MET A 36 -5.39 -1.50 2.88
N LEU A 37 -6.03 -2.63 2.53
CA LEU A 37 -6.71 -2.77 1.24
C LEU A 37 -8.00 -1.95 1.20
N ASP A 38 -8.73 -1.86 2.30
CA ASP A 38 -10.02 -1.17 2.38
C ASP A 38 -9.86 0.35 2.63
N ALA A 39 -8.66 0.80 3.00
CA ALA A 39 -8.39 2.19 3.33
C ALA A 39 -8.60 3.16 2.16
N GLU A 40 -9.08 4.38 2.47
CA GLU A 40 -9.12 5.52 1.56
C GLU A 40 -9.80 5.20 0.20
N GLY A 41 -10.94 4.50 0.26
CA GLY A 41 -11.74 4.15 -0.91
C GLY A 41 -11.48 2.74 -1.46
N GLY A 42 -10.51 2.02 -0.92
CA GLY A 42 -10.26 0.62 -1.26
C GLY A 42 -9.15 0.43 -2.30
N THR A 43 -9.21 -0.69 -3.04
CA THR A 43 -8.28 -0.98 -4.14
C THR A 43 -9.00 -1.34 -5.43
N VAL A 44 -8.32 -1.14 -6.55
CA VAL A 44 -8.79 -1.52 -7.89
C VAL A 44 -7.87 -2.55 -8.54
N GLY A 45 -8.40 -3.31 -9.50
CA GLY A 45 -7.60 -4.25 -10.28
C GLY A 45 -6.78 -3.57 -11.39
N THR A 46 -5.87 -4.32 -12.01
CA THR A 46 -5.00 -3.82 -13.10
C THR A 46 -5.77 -3.18 -14.26
N ILE A 47 -6.96 -3.69 -14.59
CA ILE A 47 -7.79 -3.18 -15.69
C ILE A 47 -8.31 -1.78 -15.39
N GLU A 48 -8.85 -1.60 -14.20
CA GLU A 48 -9.41 -0.33 -13.75
C GLU A 48 -8.31 0.69 -13.47
N ALA A 49 -7.19 0.28 -12.87
CA ALA A 49 -6.00 1.13 -12.75
C ALA A 49 -5.51 1.64 -14.12
N ALA A 50 -5.55 0.80 -15.16
CA ALA A 50 -5.22 1.20 -16.52
C ALA A 50 -6.17 2.29 -17.06
N GLN A 51 -7.47 2.18 -16.77
CA GLN A 51 -8.45 3.18 -17.17
C GLN A 51 -8.23 4.52 -16.44
N ILE A 52 -8.07 4.49 -15.11
CA ILE A 52 -7.80 5.68 -14.29
C ILE A 52 -6.55 6.41 -14.76
N LEU A 53 -5.52 5.67 -15.18
CA LEU A 53 -4.26 6.24 -15.69
C LEU A 53 -4.32 6.72 -17.15
N GLY A 54 -5.52 7.06 -17.65
CA GLY A 54 -5.74 7.58 -19.01
C GLY A 54 -5.79 6.50 -20.08
N GLY A 55 -6.34 5.32 -19.77
CA GLY A 55 -6.55 4.25 -20.75
C GLY A 55 -5.26 3.57 -21.23
N ILE A 56 -4.22 3.52 -20.41
CA ILE A 56 -2.96 2.87 -20.75
C ILE A 56 -3.09 1.34 -20.78
N SER A 57 -2.12 0.64 -21.40
CA SER A 57 -2.12 -0.82 -21.41
C SER A 57 -1.83 -1.43 -20.03
N LYS A 58 -2.31 -2.66 -19.79
CA LYS A 58 -1.95 -3.46 -18.58
C LYS A 58 -0.43 -3.63 -18.45
N GLN A 59 0.28 -3.76 -19.57
CA GLN A 59 1.75 -3.84 -19.59
C GLN A 59 2.38 -2.53 -19.13
N ALA A 60 1.81 -1.37 -19.47
CA ALA A 60 2.29 -0.08 -18.99
C ALA A 60 2.04 0.11 -17.48
N VAL A 61 0.92 -0.41 -16.94
CA VAL A 61 0.66 -0.48 -15.49
C VAL A 61 1.71 -1.37 -14.81
N ASP A 62 1.94 -2.58 -15.33
CA ASP A 62 2.95 -3.49 -14.76
C ASP A 62 4.37 -2.87 -14.83
N LYS A 63 4.71 -2.17 -15.92
CA LYS A 63 5.98 -1.44 -16.02
C LYS A 63 6.09 -0.32 -14.98
N ARG A 64 5.00 0.38 -14.64
CA ARG A 64 4.99 1.37 -13.55
C ARG A 64 5.20 0.71 -12.19
N ARG A 65 4.50 -0.40 -11.93
CA ARG A 65 4.65 -1.21 -10.69
C ARG A 65 6.09 -1.67 -10.51
N LYS A 66 6.68 -2.29 -11.54
CA LYS A 66 8.06 -2.79 -11.51
C LYS A 66 9.11 -1.69 -11.33
N ARG A 67 8.83 -0.46 -11.76
CA ARG A 67 9.70 0.71 -11.53
C ARG A 67 9.48 1.37 -10.15
N GLY A 68 8.58 0.85 -9.32
CA GLY A 68 8.23 1.46 -8.05
C GLY A 68 7.62 2.86 -8.20
N THR A 69 6.95 3.15 -9.33
CA THR A 69 6.28 4.44 -9.53
C THR A 69 4.83 4.44 -9.08
N ILE A 70 4.26 3.25 -8.85
CA ILE A 70 2.91 3.03 -8.30
C ILE A 70 3.00 1.89 -7.29
N LEU A 71 2.13 1.92 -6.29
CA LEU A 71 2.03 0.88 -5.27
C LEU A 71 1.03 -0.19 -5.71
N ALA A 72 1.40 -1.46 -5.53
CA ALA A 72 0.54 -2.59 -5.84
C ALA A 72 0.68 -3.72 -4.82
N MET A 73 -0.45 -4.20 -4.33
CA MET A 73 -0.55 -5.26 -3.34
C MET A 73 -0.75 -6.60 -4.06
N PRO A 74 0.13 -7.60 -3.89
CA PRO A 74 -0.03 -8.88 -4.57
C PRO A 74 -1.28 -9.61 -4.06
N LYS A 75 -2.15 -10.07 -4.97
CA LYS A 75 -3.37 -10.85 -4.68
C LYS A 75 -3.21 -12.36 -4.95
N GLY A 76 -1.98 -12.83 -5.18
CA GLY A 76 -1.71 -14.20 -5.62
C GLY A 76 -2.06 -14.41 -7.10
N GLY A 77 -1.58 -15.52 -7.69
CA GLY A 77 -1.88 -15.84 -9.10
C GLY A 77 -1.37 -14.81 -10.13
N GLY A 78 -0.41 -13.96 -9.76
CA GLY A 78 0.09 -12.86 -10.60
C GLY A 78 -0.83 -11.64 -10.64
N GLU A 79 -1.92 -11.62 -9.87
CA GLU A 79 -2.82 -10.48 -9.77
C GLU A 79 -2.33 -9.46 -8.74
N TYR A 80 -2.75 -8.20 -8.94
CA TYR A 80 -2.41 -7.08 -8.07
C TYR A 80 -3.64 -6.21 -7.77
N ALA A 81 -3.69 -5.70 -6.55
CA ALA A 81 -4.61 -4.66 -6.08
C ALA A 81 -3.85 -3.33 -6.03
N PHE A 82 -4.42 -2.26 -6.58
CA PHE A 82 -3.85 -0.93 -6.60
C PHE A 82 -4.68 -0.03 -5.68
N PRO A 83 -4.13 0.43 -4.54
CA PRO A 83 -4.89 1.29 -3.64
C PRO A 83 -5.34 2.58 -4.33
N LEU A 84 -6.62 2.96 -4.15
CA LEU A 84 -7.25 4.08 -4.85
C LEU A 84 -6.66 5.43 -4.48
N TRP A 85 -6.25 5.59 -3.22
CA TRP A 85 -5.66 6.82 -2.71
C TRP A 85 -4.42 7.31 -3.45
N GLN A 86 -3.76 6.46 -4.24
CA GLN A 86 -2.55 6.82 -4.96
C GLN A 86 -2.82 7.58 -6.27
N PHE A 87 -4.05 7.51 -6.78
CA PHE A 87 -4.46 8.16 -8.01
C PHE A 87 -4.95 9.59 -7.75
N ALA A 88 -4.77 10.47 -8.73
CA ALA A 88 -5.27 11.84 -8.68
C ALA A 88 -5.66 12.31 -10.08
N GLU A 89 -6.91 12.76 -10.25
CA GLU A 89 -7.48 13.14 -11.55
C GLU A 89 -6.83 14.41 -12.12
N ASN A 90 -6.35 15.31 -11.26
CA ASN A 90 -5.81 16.61 -11.66
C ASN A 90 -4.28 16.61 -11.88
N THR A 91 -3.68 15.45 -12.14
CA THR A 91 -2.23 15.34 -12.40
C THR A 91 -1.94 14.73 -13.76
N ARG A 92 -0.83 15.14 -14.36
CA ARG A 92 -0.44 14.73 -15.72
C ARG A 92 -0.29 13.22 -15.87
N ASP A 93 0.12 12.53 -14.81
CA ASP A 93 0.36 11.08 -14.82
C ASP A 93 -0.72 10.28 -14.08
N GLY A 94 -1.80 10.94 -13.63
CA GLY A 94 -2.92 10.33 -12.94
C GLY A 94 -2.60 9.86 -11.51
N LEU A 95 -1.48 10.31 -10.93
CA LEU A 95 -0.98 9.89 -9.63
C LEU A 95 -0.82 11.06 -8.66
N LEU A 96 -0.81 10.77 -7.37
CA LEU A 96 -0.47 11.76 -6.35
C LEU A 96 0.92 12.37 -6.64
N PRO A 97 1.05 13.72 -6.66
CA PRO A 97 2.32 14.37 -6.89
C PRO A 97 3.39 13.91 -5.90
N GLY A 98 4.55 13.51 -6.39
CA GLY A 98 5.67 13.07 -5.55
C GLY A 98 5.58 11.63 -5.03
N LEU A 99 4.50 10.88 -5.29
CA LEU A 99 4.32 9.49 -4.88
C LEU A 99 5.53 8.63 -5.25
N ALA A 100 5.92 8.71 -6.51
CA ALA A 100 7.01 7.89 -7.06
C ALA A 100 8.35 8.19 -6.35
N ARG A 101 8.57 9.43 -5.88
CA ARG A 101 9.76 9.80 -5.11
C ARG A 101 9.71 9.15 -3.72
N VAL A 102 8.56 9.18 -3.06
CA VAL A 102 8.38 8.56 -1.74
C VAL A 102 8.58 7.04 -1.82
N LEU A 103 7.91 6.36 -2.76
CA LEU A 103 7.99 4.90 -2.91
C LEU A 103 9.43 4.42 -3.19
N ARG A 104 10.20 5.16 -4.01
CA ARG A 104 11.60 4.84 -4.30
C ARG A 104 12.57 5.22 -3.17
N SER A 105 12.12 5.95 -2.15
CA SER A 105 12.99 6.33 -1.03
C SER A 105 13.11 5.22 0.02
N PHE A 106 12.25 4.20 -0.02
CA PHE A 106 12.34 3.06 0.89
C PHE A 106 13.59 2.22 0.64
N SER A 107 14.24 1.77 1.71
CA SER A 107 15.38 0.84 1.63
C SER A 107 14.96 -0.61 1.36
N VAL A 108 13.70 -0.96 1.66
CA VAL A 108 13.15 -2.31 1.47
C VAL A 108 11.93 -2.22 0.57
N GLU A 109 11.94 -2.97 -0.53
CA GLU A 109 10.82 -3.08 -1.47
C GLU A 109 9.74 -4.04 -0.94
N ASN A 110 9.01 -3.63 0.08
CA ASN A 110 7.84 -4.35 0.59
C ASN A 110 6.57 -3.50 0.45
N PRO A 111 5.61 -3.85 -0.44
CA PRO A 111 4.44 -3.03 -0.69
C PRO A 111 3.51 -2.93 0.53
N TRP A 112 3.48 -3.94 1.42
CA TRP A 112 2.69 -3.87 2.65
C TRP A 112 3.27 -2.87 3.64
N MET A 113 4.60 -2.80 3.73
CA MET A 113 5.29 -1.80 4.55
C MET A 113 5.12 -0.39 3.98
N GLN A 114 5.16 -0.24 2.66
CA GLN A 114 4.91 1.04 1.99
C GLN A 114 3.47 1.52 2.19
N ALA A 115 2.48 0.63 2.06
CA ALA A 115 1.08 0.94 2.36
C ALA A 115 0.90 1.38 3.82
N GLU A 116 1.48 0.63 4.75
CA GLU A 116 1.40 0.94 6.18
C GLU A 116 2.01 2.31 6.49
N PHE A 117 3.21 2.58 5.99
CA PHE A 117 3.86 3.89 6.11
C PHE A 117 2.95 5.01 5.65
N MET A 118 2.36 4.89 4.45
CA MET A 118 1.52 5.95 3.88
C MET A 118 0.27 6.21 4.73
N LEU A 119 -0.30 5.17 5.33
CA LEU A 119 -1.59 5.20 6.01
C LEU A 119 -1.51 5.43 7.53
N ALA A 120 -0.34 5.27 8.13
CA ALA A 120 -0.12 5.43 9.57
C ALA A 120 0.45 6.82 9.94
N PRO A 121 0.11 7.36 11.12
CA PRO A 121 0.81 8.52 11.69
C PRO A 121 2.32 8.32 11.72
N ASN A 122 3.10 9.34 11.32
CA ASN A 122 4.56 9.26 11.33
C ASN A 122 5.15 10.34 12.24
N ALA A 123 5.95 9.92 13.23
CA ALA A 123 6.57 10.83 14.20
C ALA A 123 7.50 11.87 13.55
N ARG A 124 8.20 11.51 12.46
CA ARG A 124 9.08 12.43 11.71
C ARG A 124 8.30 13.50 10.93
N LEU A 125 6.99 13.31 10.77
CA LEU A 125 6.06 14.26 10.19
C LEU A 125 5.13 14.89 11.24
N GLY A 126 5.56 14.93 12.52
CA GLY A 126 4.76 15.49 13.61
C GLY A 126 3.45 14.73 13.87
N GLY A 127 3.42 13.42 13.62
CA GLY A 127 2.22 12.58 13.75
C GLY A 127 1.31 12.62 12.53
N LYS A 128 1.63 13.40 11.49
CA LYS A 128 0.89 13.39 10.23
C LYS A 128 1.13 12.09 9.46
N LYS A 129 0.10 11.63 8.75
CA LYS A 129 0.25 10.53 7.79
C LYS A 129 1.07 11.01 6.59
N PRO A 130 2.04 10.24 6.09
CA PRO A 130 2.76 10.57 4.86
C PRO A 130 1.85 10.77 3.65
N LEU A 131 0.72 10.06 3.56
CA LEU A 131 -0.32 10.31 2.55
C LEU A 131 -0.86 11.74 2.61
N ASN A 132 -1.18 12.24 3.80
CA ASN A 132 -1.71 13.59 3.97
C ASN A 132 -0.64 14.64 3.72
N ALA A 133 0.59 14.42 4.22
CA ALA A 133 1.73 15.28 3.91
C ALA A 133 1.98 15.36 2.39
N LEU A 134 1.86 14.25 1.67
CA LEU A 134 2.01 14.21 0.22
C LEU A 134 0.89 14.99 -0.50
N ARG A 135 -0.35 14.86 -0.06
CA ARG A 135 -1.50 15.64 -0.57
C ARG A 135 -1.32 17.15 -0.36
N ASP A 136 -0.66 17.54 0.73
CA ASP A 136 -0.34 18.94 1.06
C ASP A 136 0.95 19.45 0.36
N GLY A 137 1.57 18.63 -0.49
CA GLY A 137 2.77 19.01 -1.25
C GLY A 137 4.09 18.88 -0.49
N GLU A 138 4.09 18.32 0.73
CA GLU A 138 5.28 18.09 1.57
C GLU A 138 6.12 16.88 1.10
N VAL A 139 6.38 16.79 -0.20
CA VAL A 139 7.03 15.63 -0.85
C VAL A 139 8.40 15.33 -0.25
N GLY A 140 9.20 16.37 0.04
CA GLY A 140 10.55 16.22 0.58
C GLY A 140 10.56 15.58 1.96
N ALA A 141 9.68 16.03 2.85
CA ALA A 141 9.55 15.50 4.20
C ALA A 141 9.07 14.03 4.17
N SER A 142 8.05 13.73 3.36
CA SER A 142 7.55 12.35 3.20
C SER A 142 8.62 11.40 2.64
N ALA A 143 9.41 11.85 1.66
CA ALA A 143 10.49 11.05 1.09
C ALA A 143 11.62 10.77 2.11
N LEU A 144 11.99 11.78 2.90
CA LEU A 144 12.97 11.61 3.97
C LEU A 144 12.47 10.69 5.09
N ALA A 145 11.19 10.80 5.46
CA ALA A 145 10.60 9.90 6.44
C ALA A 145 10.57 8.45 5.93
N ALA A 146 10.32 8.24 4.63
CA ALA A 146 10.30 6.92 4.00
C ALA A 146 11.68 6.24 4.02
N SER A 147 12.76 6.98 3.76
CA SER A 147 14.12 6.41 3.78
C SER A 147 14.55 5.93 5.17
N ALA A 148 14.00 6.52 6.23
CA ALA A 148 14.26 6.10 7.61
C ALA A 148 13.31 5.00 8.12
N TYR A 149 12.22 4.69 7.40
CA TYR A 149 11.16 3.80 7.90
C TYR A 149 11.56 2.32 7.89
N GLY A 150 12.40 1.91 6.93
CA GLY A 150 12.87 0.52 6.80
C GLY A 150 13.87 0.07 7.87
N VAL A 151 14.35 0.98 8.73
CA VAL A 151 15.38 0.70 9.75
C VAL A 151 14.77 0.25 11.08
N HIS A 152 13.47 0.46 11.32
CA HIS A 152 12.83 0.19 12.63
C HIS A 152 11.85 -1.01 12.62
N GLY A 153 11.79 -1.77 11.52
CA GLY A 153 10.91 -2.94 11.41
C GLY A 153 11.55 -4.28 11.80
N ALA A 154 12.76 -4.27 12.37
CA ALA A 154 13.57 -5.45 12.65
C ALA A 154 13.92 -5.65 14.14
N GLU A 155 13.26 -4.94 15.06
CA GLU A 155 13.40 -5.15 16.51
C GLU A 155 12.16 -5.82 17.11
#